data_AF-F9DQ42-F1
#
_entry.id   AF-F9DQ42-F1
#
_cell.length_a   1.000
_cell.length_b   1.000
_cell.length_c   1.000
_cell.angle_alpha   90.00
_cell.angle_beta   90.00
_cell.angle_gamma   90.00
#
_symmetry.space_group_name_H-M   'P 1'
#
loop_
_entity.id
_entity.type
_entity.pdbx_description
1 polymer ?
#
loop_
_entity_poly.entity_id
_entity_poly.type
_entity_poly.pdbx_seq_one_letter_code
_entity_poly.pdbx_strand_id
1 'polypeptide(L)'
;MRGSFIMAHTENTIQNCKNKHLSPFERGQIAALHKAGHSNRDIARRLGRVHQTITNELERGTTTQLKTGRTPYTAYFAETGQAVYERNRLNCGAKSKLLTAAEFIDFACEKITDQGWSPDAVVGFANKQKEWKDKLMVSTKTLYNYIDLDFLHVRNIDLPMKTRQNTKTKRVRKNRRILGMSIAERPSEIEDRTEFGHWEIDTVEGKKSDDNALLTLVERKTRNYYAV
;
A
#
# COMPACT_ATOMS: atom_id res chain seq x y z
N MET A 1 -23.96 32.26 -29.02
CA MET A 1 -22.78 31.71 -28.32
C MET A 1 -23.02 31.81 -26.81
N ARG A 2 -23.37 30.70 -26.15
CA ARG A 2 -23.42 30.63 -24.68
C ARG A 2 -22.30 29.68 -24.25
N GLY A 3 -21.22 30.26 -23.73
CA GLY A 3 -20.08 29.49 -23.23
C GLY A 3 -20.47 28.74 -21.97
N SER A 4 -20.30 27.41 -22.00
CA SER A 4 -20.44 26.56 -20.83
C SER A 4 -19.25 26.82 -19.90
N PHE A 5 -19.50 27.49 -18.78
CA PHE A 5 -18.52 27.64 -17.70
C PHE A 5 -18.34 26.27 -17.05
N ILE A 6 -17.19 25.64 -17.27
CA ILE A 6 -16.76 24.47 -16.50
C ILE A 6 -16.47 24.96 -15.08
N MET A 7 -17.41 24.72 -14.16
CA MET A 7 -17.14 24.85 -12.73
C MET A 7 -16.20 23.72 -12.31
N ALA A 8 -14.93 24.03 -12.11
CA ALA A 8 -14.00 23.13 -11.45
C ALA A 8 -14.46 22.96 -10.00
N HIS A 9 -14.71 21.71 -9.58
CA HIS A 9 -15.05 21.41 -8.19
C HIS A 9 -13.90 21.84 -7.26
N THR A 10 -14.12 22.87 -6.46
CA THR A 10 -13.19 23.42 -5.46
C THR A 10 -13.23 22.70 -4.11
N GLU A 11 -13.99 21.62 -3.97
CA GLU A 11 -14.14 20.92 -2.70
C GLU A 11 -13.06 19.85 -2.52
N ASN A 12 -11.93 20.28 -1.95
CA ASN A 12 -10.85 19.39 -1.54
C ASN A 12 -11.30 18.61 -0.29
N THR A 13 -11.79 17.38 -0.47
CA THR A 13 -12.36 16.53 0.60
C THR A 13 -11.30 15.91 1.54
N ILE A 14 -10.03 16.28 1.40
CA ILE A 14 -8.93 15.75 2.22
C ILE A 14 -9.00 16.41 3.60
N GLN A 15 -9.62 15.72 4.57
CA GLN A 15 -9.57 16.14 5.97
C GLN A 15 -8.09 16.24 6.43
N ASN A 16 -7.68 17.43 6.86
CA ASN A 16 -6.32 17.67 7.32
C ASN A 16 -6.08 16.90 8.64
N CYS A 17 -5.39 15.76 8.57
CA CYS A 17 -5.12 14.96 9.77
C CYS A 17 -4.23 15.76 10.73
N LYS A 18 -4.62 15.79 12.02
CA LYS A 18 -3.83 16.42 13.09
C LYS A 18 -2.42 15.79 13.16
N ASN A 19 -1.42 16.57 13.59
CA ASN A 19 -0.02 16.18 13.77
C ASN A 19 0.81 15.89 12.50
N LYS A 20 0.33 16.28 11.31
CA LYS A 20 1.17 16.24 10.09
C LYS A 20 2.11 17.45 10.02
N HIS A 21 3.37 17.21 9.66
CA HIS A 21 4.33 18.26 9.33
C HIS A 21 3.88 19.03 8.08
N LEU A 22 4.34 20.28 7.93
CA LEU A 22 4.06 21.09 6.73
C LEU A 22 4.62 20.38 5.50
N SER A 23 3.83 20.33 4.44
CA SER A 23 4.26 19.89 3.11
C SER A 23 5.05 20.99 2.39
N PRO A 24 5.87 20.64 1.38
CA PRO A 24 6.51 21.64 0.52
C PRO A 24 5.51 22.62 -0.11
N PHE A 25 4.34 22.13 -0.49
CA PHE A 25 3.25 22.94 -1.04
C PHE A 25 2.69 23.95 -0.02
N GLU A 26 2.45 23.53 1.22
CA GLU A 26 2.05 24.45 2.30
C GLU A 26 3.14 25.48 2.59
N ARG A 27 4.42 25.12 2.56
CA ARG A 27 5.54 26.08 2.69
C ARG A 27 5.54 27.12 1.56
N GLY A 28 5.26 26.70 0.33
CA GLY A 28 5.08 27.61 -0.81
C GLY A 28 3.91 28.59 -0.62
N GLN A 29 2.77 28.11 -0.09
CA GLN A 29 1.64 28.97 0.25
C GLN A 29 1.98 29.97 1.36
N ILE A 30 2.73 29.54 2.39
CA ILE A 30 3.23 30.44 3.45
C ILE A 30 4.11 31.53 2.85
N ALA A 31 5.04 31.19 1.94
CA ALA A 31 5.89 32.18 1.29
C ALA A 31 5.09 33.22 0.49
N ALA A 32 4.12 32.76 -0.31
CA ALA A 32 3.28 33.65 -1.10
C ALA A 32 2.43 34.59 -0.23
N LEU A 33 1.78 34.06 0.81
CA LEU A 33 0.93 34.84 1.71
C LEU A 33 1.75 35.81 2.58
N HIS A 34 2.91 35.39 3.05
CA HIS A 34 3.82 36.24 3.81
C HIS A 34 4.35 37.40 2.95
N LYS A 35 4.71 37.14 1.69
CA LYS A 35 5.11 38.17 0.73
C LYS A 35 3.98 39.15 0.40
N ALA A 36 2.73 38.68 0.42
CA ALA A 36 1.53 39.52 0.27
C ALA A 36 1.16 40.30 1.55
N GLY A 37 1.92 40.18 2.64
CA GLY A 37 1.72 40.96 3.87
C GLY A 37 0.64 40.41 4.81
N HIS A 38 0.19 39.17 4.62
CA HIS A 38 -0.77 38.56 5.55
C HIS A 38 -0.14 38.27 6.91
N SER A 39 -0.89 38.51 7.99
CA SER A 39 -0.45 38.17 9.34
C SER A 39 -0.33 36.65 9.55
N ASN A 40 0.60 36.21 10.41
CA ASN A 40 0.79 34.78 10.71
C ASN A 40 -0.51 34.09 11.18
N ARG A 41 -1.40 34.81 11.88
CA ARG A 41 -2.71 34.29 12.31
C ARG A 41 -3.67 34.07 11.14
N ASP A 42 -3.66 34.95 10.14
CA ASP A 42 -4.47 34.81 8.93
C ASP A 42 -3.97 33.63 8.08
N ILE A 43 -2.65 33.54 7.86
CA ILE A 43 -2.01 32.42 7.15
C ILE A 43 -2.38 31.09 7.82
N ALA A 44 -2.27 31.02 9.14
CA ALA A 44 -2.61 29.82 9.90
C ALA A 44 -4.08 29.41 9.74
N ARG A 45 -5.01 30.37 9.79
CA ARG A 45 -6.45 30.11 9.60
C ARG A 45 -6.72 29.55 8.20
N ARG A 46 -6.10 30.11 7.16
CA ARG A 46 -6.26 29.65 5.76
C ARG A 46 -5.74 28.23 5.55
N LEU A 47 -4.62 27.87 6.20
CA LEU A 47 -4.00 26.55 6.09
C LEU A 47 -4.56 25.52 7.08
N GLY A 48 -5.46 25.92 7.98
CA GLY A 48 -5.94 25.05 9.06
C GLY A 48 -4.84 24.64 10.04
N ARG A 49 -3.86 25.51 10.28
CA ARG A 49 -2.72 25.30 11.19
C ARG A 49 -2.80 26.22 12.40
N VAL A 50 -1.99 25.91 13.43
CA VAL A 50 -1.81 26.81 14.58
C VAL A 50 -0.83 27.93 14.19
N HIS A 51 -1.05 29.16 14.65
CA HIS A 51 -0.19 30.29 14.29
C HIS A 51 1.29 30.08 14.66
N GLN A 52 1.56 29.36 15.76
CA GLN A 52 2.91 29.00 16.19
C GLN A 52 3.64 28.13 15.14
N THR A 53 2.91 27.27 14.42
CA THR A 53 3.49 26.48 13.33
C THR A 53 4.01 27.36 12.20
N ILE A 54 3.28 28.44 11.90
CA ILE A 54 3.68 29.42 10.87
C ILE A 54 4.89 30.22 11.34
N THR A 55 4.88 30.70 12.60
CA THR A 55 6.02 31.42 13.19
C THR A 55 7.29 30.57 13.14
N ASN A 56 7.25 29.33 13.64
CA ASN A 56 8.40 28.43 13.66
C ASN A 56 8.91 28.07 12.25
N GLU A 57 8.01 28.03 11.25
CA GLU A 57 8.39 27.80 9.86
C GLU A 57 9.07 29.03 9.25
N LEU A 58 8.53 30.23 9.48
CA LEU A 58 9.13 31.48 9.03
C LEU A 58 10.52 31.66 9.64
N GLU A 59 10.67 31.44 10.94
CA GLU A 59 11.98 31.49 11.62
C GLU A 59 12.97 30.48 11.02
N ARG A 60 12.52 29.26 10.71
CA ARG A 60 13.34 28.21 10.11
C ARG A 60 13.84 28.56 8.69
N GLY A 61 12.99 29.18 7.87
CA GLY A 61 13.30 29.48 6.47
C GLY A 61 13.78 30.90 6.20
N THR A 62 13.86 31.77 7.21
CA THR A 62 14.35 33.14 7.07
C THR A 62 15.86 33.16 7.02
N THR A 63 16.42 33.74 5.97
CA THR A 63 17.88 33.82 5.78
C THR A 63 18.29 35.17 5.19
N THR A 64 19.54 35.55 5.44
CA THR A 64 20.14 36.77 4.90
C THR A 64 20.76 36.47 3.55
N GLN A 65 20.32 37.18 2.52
CA GLN A 65 20.80 37.08 1.14
C GLN A 65 21.44 38.41 0.72
N LEU A 66 22.24 38.40 -0.33
CA LEU A 66 22.78 39.62 -0.94
C LEU A 66 21.97 39.99 -2.16
N LYS A 67 21.54 41.25 -2.24
CA LYS A 67 20.94 41.83 -3.44
C LYS A 67 22.05 42.24 -4.43
N THR A 68 21.68 42.46 -5.69
CA THR A 68 22.53 43.09 -6.70
C THR A 68 23.08 44.41 -6.13
N GLY A 69 24.40 44.49 -5.94
CA GLY A 69 25.07 45.60 -5.23
C GLY A 69 25.64 45.24 -3.85
N ARG A 70 25.62 43.96 -3.44
CA ARG A 70 26.14 43.46 -2.15
C ARG A 70 25.45 44.03 -0.91
N THR A 71 24.21 44.51 -1.06
CA THR A 71 23.40 44.94 0.09
C THR A 71 22.70 43.72 0.70
N PRO A 72 22.89 43.45 2.00
CA PRO A 72 22.24 42.33 2.66
C PRO A 72 20.74 42.62 2.84
N TYR A 73 19.90 41.62 2.63
CA TYR A 73 18.48 41.65 2.95
C TYR A 73 18.05 40.32 3.56
N THR A 74 17.10 40.37 4.49
CA THR A 74 16.58 39.20 5.18
C THR A 74 15.19 38.88 4.65
N ALA A 75 14.99 37.65 4.18
CA ALA A 75 13.70 37.20 3.67
C ALA A 75 13.47 35.71 3.96
N TYR A 76 12.19 35.33 4.02
CA TYR A 76 11.77 33.94 4.11
C TYR A 76 11.80 33.26 2.74
N PHE A 77 12.39 32.07 2.68
CA PHE A 77 12.37 31.21 1.50
C PHE A 77 11.85 29.82 1.88
N ALA A 78 10.80 29.37 1.18
CA ALA A 78 10.19 28.05 1.40
C ALA A 78 11.20 26.90 1.19
N GLU A 79 12.07 27.03 0.19
CA GLU A 79 13.12 26.05 -0.12
C GLU A 79 14.12 25.92 1.02
N THR A 80 14.54 27.04 1.61
CA THR A 80 15.43 27.03 2.78
C THR A 80 14.74 26.37 3.99
N GLY A 81 13.47 26.71 4.25
CA GLY A 81 12.69 26.07 5.31
C GLY A 81 12.55 24.56 5.12
N GLN A 82 12.33 24.11 3.88
CA GLN A 82 12.29 22.70 3.51
C GLN A 82 13.65 22.02 3.72
N ALA A 83 14.75 22.60 3.25
CA ALA A 83 16.08 22.03 3.38
C ALA A 83 16.53 21.88 4.85
N VAL A 84 16.24 22.88 5.69
CA VAL A 84 16.52 22.81 7.13
C VAL A 84 15.65 21.73 7.79
N TYR A 85 14.37 21.63 7.41
CA TYR A 85 13.48 20.58 7.91
C TYR A 85 14.01 19.18 7.55
N GLU A 86 14.40 18.94 6.30
CA GLU A 86 14.95 17.66 5.84
C GLU A 86 16.25 17.30 6.58
N ARG A 87 17.18 18.26 6.73
CA ARG A 87 18.41 18.06 7.51
C ARG A 87 18.12 17.64 8.95
N ASN A 88 17.17 18.31 9.61
CA ASN A 88 16.76 17.94 10.97
C ASN A 88 16.09 16.56 10.99
N ARG A 89 15.33 16.22 9.94
CA ARG A 89 14.65 14.92 9.82
C ARG A 89 15.62 13.76 9.67
N LEU A 90 16.78 13.93 9.02
CA LEU A 90 17.86 12.94 8.95
C LEU A 90 18.46 12.60 10.32
N ASN A 91 18.39 13.55 11.26
CA ASN A 91 18.84 13.35 12.63
C ASN A 91 17.79 12.69 13.52
N CYS A 92 16.55 12.60 13.06
CA CYS A 92 15.48 11.96 13.80
C CYS A 92 15.47 10.43 13.59
N GLY A 93 14.95 9.71 14.57
CA GLY A 93 14.78 8.25 14.50
C GLY A 93 16.01 7.47 14.97
N ALA A 94 15.82 6.17 15.14
CA ALA A 94 16.91 5.27 15.51
C ALA A 94 17.92 5.16 14.36
N LYS A 95 19.20 5.33 14.67
CA LYS A 95 20.28 5.13 13.70
C LYS A 95 20.39 3.65 13.32
N SER A 96 20.79 3.41 12.08
CA SER A 96 21.01 2.05 11.58
C SER A 96 22.08 1.36 12.40
N LYS A 97 21.79 0.13 12.85
CA LYS A 97 22.75 -0.75 13.53
C LYS A 97 23.61 -1.56 12.55
N LEU A 98 23.52 -1.29 11.25
CA LEU A 98 24.14 -2.11 10.21
C LEU A 98 25.66 -2.26 10.41
N LEU A 99 26.37 -1.16 10.62
CA LEU A 99 27.83 -1.21 10.85
C LEU A 99 28.17 -1.69 12.26
N THR A 100 27.39 -1.31 13.27
CA THR A 100 27.68 -1.66 14.67
C THR A 100 27.43 -3.15 14.96
N ALA A 101 26.49 -3.78 14.26
CA ALA A 101 26.14 -5.19 14.40
C ALA A 101 26.65 -6.03 13.20
N ALA A 102 27.75 -5.60 12.57
CA ALA A 102 28.30 -6.24 11.37
C ALA A 102 28.55 -7.74 11.57
N GLU A 103 29.14 -8.14 12.70
CA GLU A 103 29.41 -9.55 13.03
C GLU A 103 28.14 -10.42 12.99
N PHE A 104 27.03 -9.92 13.54
CA PHE A 104 25.75 -10.63 13.50
C PHE A 104 25.16 -10.65 12.08
N ILE A 105 25.35 -9.58 11.31
CA ILE A 105 24.84 -9.47 9.96
C ILE A 105 25.57 -10.43 9.01
N ASP A 106 26.89 -10.53 9.12
CA ASP A 106 27.68 -11.46 8.33
C ASP A 106 27.28 -12.91 8.63
N PHE A 107 27.16 -13.25 9.93
CA PHE A 107 26.62 -14.53 10.37
C PHE A 107 25.22 -14.81 9.81
N ALA A 108 24.34 -13.80 9.83
CA ALA A 108 23.00 -13.93 9.28
C ALA A 108 23.02 -14.17 7.76
N CYS A 109 23.89 -13.47 7.03
CA CYS A 109 24.02 -13.62 5.59
C CYS A 109 24.51 -15.02 5.21
N GLU A 110 25.51 -15.54 5.93
CA GLU A 110 26.03 -16.90 5.75
C GLU A 110 24.92 -17.95 6.00
N LYS A 111 24.19 -17.84 7.12
CA LYS A 111 23.11 -18.79 7.44
C LYS A 111 21.95 -18.76 6.45
N ILE A 112 21.58 -17.58 5.96
CA ILE A 112 20.49 -17.47 4.98
C ILE A 112 20.93 -18.05 3.63
N THR A 113 22.12 -17.72 3.17
CA THR A 113 22.60 -18.12 1.82
C THR A 113 22.97 -19.60 1.77
N ASP A 114 23.75 -20.09 2.75
CA ASP A 114 24.33 -21.43 2.68
C ASP A 114 23.40 -22.50 3.25
N GLN A 115 22.59 -22.13 4.26
CA GLN A 115 21.73 -23.08 4.98
C GLN A 115 20.24 -22.87 4.71
N GLY A 116 19.87 -21.83 3.95
CA GLY A 116 18.48 -21.54 3.61
C GLY A 116 17.62 -21.11 4.81
N TRP A 117 18.24 -20.53 5.85
CA TRP A 117 17.50 -20.11 7.05
C TRP A 117 16.62 -18.89 6.78
N SER A 118 15.51 -18.77 7.52
CA SER A 118 14.74 -17.53 7.55
C SER A 118 15.41 -16.51 8.50
N PRO A 119 15.25 -15.20 8.26
CA PRO A 119 15.73 -14.16 9.18
C PRO A 119 15.25 -14.35 10.63
N ASP A 120 14.04 -14.89 10.80
CA ASP A 120 13.50 -15.21 12.13
C ASP A 120 14.19 -16.41 12.77
N ALA A 121 14.51 -17.45 11.98
CA ALA A 121 15.27 -18.61 12.45
C ALA A 121 16.68 -18.21 12.91
N VAL A 122 17.37 -17.33 12.16
CA VAL A 122 18.70 -16.81 12.52
C VAL A 122 18.65 -16.07 13.85
N VAL A 123 17.75 -15.09 13.99
CA VAL A 123 17.62 -14.30 15.22
C VAL A 123 17.20 -15.19 16.40
N GLY A 124 16.26 -16.10 16.19
CA GLY A 124 15.80 -17.05 17.20
C GLY A 124 16.90 -18.01 17.66
N PHE A 125 17.75 -18.48 16.75
CA PHE A 125 18.91 -19.30 17.08
C PHE A 125 19.95 -18.50 17.88
N ALA A 126 20.34 -17.32 17.40
CA ALA A 126 21.33 -16.48 18.07
C ALA A 126 20.88 -16.12 19.50
N ASN A 127 19.60 -15.78 19.71
CA ASN A 127 19.06 -15.51 21.04
C ASN A 127 19.18 -16.68 22.04
N LYS A 128 19.22 -17.94 21.56
CA LYS A 128 19.37 -19.12 22.43
C LYS A 128 20.84 -19.44 22.75
N GLN A 129 21.76 -18.94 21.93
CA GLN A 129 23.18 -19.22 22.08
C GLN A 129 23.83 -18.25 23.08
N LYS A 130 24.63 -18.78 24.00
CA LYS A 130 25.32 -17.96 25.02
C LYS A 130 26.31 -16.97 24.38
N GLU A 131 26.93 -17.35 23.27
CA GLU A 131 27.92 -16.55 22.54
C GLU A 131 27.39 -15.22 22.01
N TRP A 132 26.08 -15.11 21.79
CA TRP A 132 25.43 -13.92 21.24
C TRP A 132 24.76 -13.05 22.31
N LYS A 133 24.70 -13.50 23.56
CA LYS A 133 23.96 -12.81 24.64
C LYS A 133 24.54 -11.42 24.95
N ASP A 134 25.86 -11.29 24.87
CA ASP A 134 26.58 -10.03 25.15
C ASP A 134 26.95 -9.27 23.86
N LYS A 135 26.64 -9.82 22.68
CA LYS A 135 26.94 -9.21 21.39
C LYS A 135 25.78 -8.35 20.89
N LEU A 136 26.09 -7.34 20.09
CA LEU A 136 25.07 -6.50 19.49
C LEU A 136 24.36 -7.23 18.35
N MET A 137 23.06 -7.42 18.49
CA MET A 137 22.21 -8.04 17.48
C MET A 137 21.15 -7.06 16.96
N VAL A 138 20.64 -7.35 15.75
CA VAL A 138 19.44 -6.71 15.22
C VAL A 138 18.22 -7.62 15.41
N SER A 139 17.03 -7.01 15.54
CA SER A 139 15.79 -7.77 15.61
C SER A 139 15.44 -8.38 14.25
N THR A 140 14.58 -9.40 14.24
CA THR A 140 14.05 -10.01 13.01
C THR A 140 13.51 -8.97 12.04
N LYS A 141 12.74 -8.00 12.57
CA LYS A 141 12.16 -6.91 11.76
C LYS A 141 13.23 -6.03 11.12
N THR A 142 14.27 -5.68 11.87
CA THR A 142 15.38 -4.88 11.33
C THR A 142 16.16 -5.64 10.27
N LEU A 143 16.37 -6.95 10.46
CA LEU A 143 17.03 -7.80 9.47
C LEU A 143 16.22 -7.88 8.16
N TYR A 144 14.90 -8.10 8.25
CA TYR A 144 14.03 -8.02 7.06
C TYR A 144 14.08 -6.64 6.39
N ASN A 145 14.04 -5.55 7.15
CA ASN A 145 14.13 -4.20 6.60
C ASN A 145 15.45 -3.98 5.84
N TYR A 146 16.58 -4.50 6.32
CA TYR A 146 17.85 -4.37 5.62
C TYR A 146 17.89 -5.16 4.30
N ILE A 147 17.29 -6.35 4.28
CA ILE A 147 17.13 -7.14 3.05
C ILE A 147 16.21 -6.42 2.05
N ASP A 148 15.10 -5.85 2.54
CA ASP A 148 14.15 -5.11 1.69
C ASP A 148 14.69 -3.81 1.11
N LEU A 149 15.64 -3.17 1.81
CA LEU A 149 16.35 -2.00 1.34
C LEU A 149 17.59 -2.34 0.48
N ASP A 150 17.81 -3.62 0.20
CA ASP A 150 18.98 -4.15 -0.51
C ASP A 150 20.32 -3.68 0.10
N PHE A 151 20.36 -3.55 1.43
CA PHE A 151 21.57 -3.14 2.16
C PHE A 151 22.52 -4.32 2.45
N LEU A 152 22.07 -5.55 2.24
CA LEU A 152 22.83 -6.78 2.49
C LEU A 152 23.10 -7.51 1.17
N HIS A 153 24.06 -8.44 1.19
CA HIS A 153 24.30 -9.32 0.04
C HIS A 153 23.11 -10.26 -0.23
N VAL A 154 22.42 -10.67 0.85
CA VAL A 154 21.18 -11.47 0.79
C VAL A 154 20.06 -10.63 0.20
N ARG A 155 19.37 -11.20 -0.80
CA ARG A 155 18.21 -10.59 -1.44
C ARG A 155 16.93 -11.31 -1.06
N ASN A 156 15.80 -10.68 -1.37
CA ASN A 156 14.48 -11.25 -1.13
C ASN A 156 14.23 -12.60 -1.83
N ILE A 157 14.97 -12.91 -2.91
CA ILE A 157 14.88 -14.19 -3.63
C ILE A 157 15.53 -15.35 -2.88
N ASP A 158 16.51 -15.05 -2.02
CA ASP A 158 17.26 -16.03 -1.24
C ASP A 158 16.45 -16.48 0.00
N LEU A 159 15.36 -15.77 0.30
CA LEU A 159 14.47 -16.09 1.41
C LEU A 159 13.52 -17.24 1.07
N PRO A 160 13.49 -18.32 1.87
CA PRO A 160 12.85 -19.59 1.51
C PRO A 160 11.33 -19.48 1.28
N MET A 161 10.65 -18.53 1.92
CA MET A 161 9.20 -18.36 1.83
C MET A 161 8.76 -17.08 1.12
N LYS A 162 9.60 -16.05 1.02
CA LYS A 162 9.11 -14.69 0.69
C LYS A 162 8.59 -14.59 -0.75
N THR A 163 9.23 -15.26 -1.69
CA THR A 163 8.81 -15.33 -3.10
C THR A 163 7.64 -16.30 -3.33
N ARG A 164 7.42 -17.24 -2.40
CA ARG A 164 6.39 -18.30 -2.52
C ARG A 164 5.07 -17.93 -1.85
N GLN A 165 5.07 -16.97 -0.93
CA GLN A 165 3.85 -16.54 -0.25
C GLN A 165 3.00 -15.67 -1.17
N ASN A 166 1.75 -16.08 -1.37
CA ASN A 166 0.78 -15.26 -2.08
C ASN A 166 0.33 -14.09 -1.20
N THR A 167 0.80 -12.88 -1.52
CA THR A 167 0.45 -11.65 -0.80
C THR A 167 -0.97 -11.16 -1.11
N LYS A 168 -1.68 -11.78 -2.06
CA LYS A 168 -3.05 -11.39 -2.40
C LYS A 168 -3.97 -11.74 -1.24
N THR A 169 -4.69 -10.75 -0.75
CA THR A 169 -5.78 -10.96 0.21
C THR A 169 -6.83 -11.88 -0.41
N LYS A 170 -7.28 -12.89 0.34
CA LYS A 170 -8.39 -13.76 -0.08
C LYS A 170 -9.62 -12.90 -0.34
N ARG A 171 -9.95 -12.68 -1.61
CA ARG A 171 -11.19 -12.00 -2.00
C ARG A 171 -12.33 -12.99 -1.91
N VAL A 172 -13.17 -12.88 -0.88
CA VAL A 172 -14.46 -13.58 -0.85
C VAL A 172 -15.37 -12.88 -1.86
N ARG A 173 -15.66 -13.55 -2.98
CA ARG A 173 -16.60 -13.03 -3.99
C ARG A 173 -17.98 -12.89 -3.35
N LYS A 174 -18.49 -11.66 -3.23
CA LYS A 174 -19.86 -11.39 -2.73
C LYS A 174 -20.93 -11.91 -3.70
N ASN A 175 -20.66 -11.85 -5.00
CA ASN A 175 -21.58 -12.32 -6.02
C ASN A 175 -21.34 -13.81 -6.27
N ARG A 176 -21.96 -14.67 -5.45
CA ARG A 176 -22.07 -16.10 -5.76
C ARG A 176 -23.17 -16.29 -6.80
N ARG A 177 -22.96 -17.20 -7.76
CA ARG A 177 -23.99 -17.55 -8.75
C ARG A 177 -25.20 -18.10 -7.99
N ILE A 178 -26.38 -17.53 -8.22
CA ILE A 178 -27.63 -18.10 -7.71
C ILE A 178 -27.87 -19.34 -8.57
N LEU A 179 -27.61 -20.51 -7.99
CA LEU A 179 -28.07 -21.78 -8.54
C LEU A 179 -29.60 -21.74 -8.37
N GLY A 180 -30.35 -21.87 -9.46
CA GLY A 180 -31.81 -21.74 -9.44
C GLY A 180 -32.51 -22.78 -8.54
N MET A 181 -33.82 -22.93 -8.70
CA MET A 181 -34.58 -23.95 -7.98
C MET A 181 -34.07 -25.36 -8.31
N SER A 182 -34.08 -26.24 -7.31
CA SER A 182 -33.63 -27.62 -7.49
C SER A 182 -34.63 -28.40 -8.35
N ILE A 183 -34.16 -29.34 -9.17
CA ILE A 183 -35.04 -30.26 -9.91
C ILE A 183 -35.94 -31.09 -8.97
N ALA A 184 -35.51 -31.29 -7.73
CA ALA A 184 -36.28 -31.98 -6.69
C ALA A 184 -37.54 -31.20 -6.25
N GLU A 185 -37.60 -29.90 -6.51
CA GLU A 185 -38.74 -29.04 -6.12
C GLU A 185 -39.81 -28.94 -7.22
N ARG A 186 -39.72 -29.76 -8.26
CA ARG A 186 -40.68 -29.72 -9.37
C ARG A 186 -42.09 -30.19 -8.94
N PRO A 187 -43.15 -29.64 -9.54
CA PRO A 187 -44.51 -30.16 -9.37
C PRO A 187 -44.60 -31.65 -9.74
N SER A 188 -45.37 -32.41 -8.96
CA SER A 188 -45.55 -33.86 -9.15
C SER A 188 -46.18 -34.22 -10.50
N GLU A 189 -47.03 -33.34 -11.03
CA GLU A 189 -47.73 -33.48 -12.31
C GLU A 189 -46.75 -33.70 -13.50
N ILE A 190 -45.51 -33.20 -13.37
CA ILE A 190 -44.46 -33.36 -14.40
C ILE A 190 -43.96 -34.82 -14.48
N GLU A 191 -44.08 -35.60 -13.42
CA GLU A 191 -43.70 -37.02 -13.43
C GLU A 191 -44.67 -37.88 -14.24
N ASP A 192 -45.93 -37.45 -14.36
CA ASP A 192 -46.98 -38.19 -15.07
C ASP A 192 -46.78 -38.12 -16.60
N ARG A 193 -45.97 -37.16 -17.09
CA ARG A 193 -45.59 -37.00 -18.52
C ARG A 193 -46.80 -36.90 -19.46
N THR A 194 -47.91 -36.39 -18.96
CA THR A 194 -49.19 -36.29 -19.66
C THR A 194 -49.24 -35.07 -20.59
N GLU A 195 -48.50 -34.01 -20.29
CA GLU A 195 -48.47 -32.75 -21.02
C GLU A 195 -47.18 -32.52 -21.81
N PHE A 196 -47.30 -31.88 -22.98
CA PHE A 196 -46.16 -31.50 -23.81
C PHE A 196 -45.63 -30.14 -23.36
N GLY A 197 -44.30 -29.98 -23.32
CA GLY A 197 -43.66 -28.69 -23.04
C GLY A 197 -42.78 -28.66 -21.80
N HIS A 198 -42.61 -29.80 -21.13
CA HIS A 198 -41.65 -29.93 -20.03
C HIS A 198 -40.28 -30.33 -20.57
N TRP A 199 -39.39 -29.33 -20.66
CA TRP A 199 -38.03 -29.50 -21.15
C TRP A 199 -37.04 -29.58 -19.99
N GLU A 200 -36.22 -30.61 -19.97
CA GLU A 200 -35.05 -30.75 -19.09
C GLU A 200 -33.80 -30.39 -19.91
N ILE A 201 -32.91 -29.58 -19.32
CA ILE A 201 -31.68 -29.13 -19.97
C ILE A 201 -30.51 -29.46 -19.05
N ASP A 202 -29.65 -30.35 -19.51
CA ASP A 202 -28.45 -30.77 -18.79
C ASP A 202 -27.19 -30.46 -19.60
N THR A 203 -26.10 -30.19 -18.90
CA THR A 203 -24.77 -30.05 -19.49
C THR A 203 -23.90 -31.22 -19.06
N VAL A 204 -23.44 -32.01 -20.02
CA VAL A 204 -22.57 -33.17 -19.78
C VAL A 204 -21.14 -32.78 -20.11
N GLU A 205 -20.26 -32.85 -19.12
CA GLU A 205 -18.84 -32.55 -19.27
C GLU A 205 -18.01 -33.84 -19.32
N GLY A 206 -17.15 -33.94 -20.34
CA GLY A 206 -16.27 -35.10 -20.52
C GLY A 206 -15.07 -35.06 -19.58
N LYS A 207 -14.71 -36.21 -18.99
CA LYS A 207 -13.62 -36.34 -17.99
C LYS A 207 -12.20 -36.00 -18.49
N LYS A 208 -12.00 -35.69 -19.78
CA LYS A 208 -10.67 -35.63 -20.43
C LYS A 208 -10.41 -34.39 -21.30
N SER A 209 -11.25 -33.37 -21.25
CA SER A 209 -10.98 -32.10 -21.96
C SER A 209 -11.76 -30.97 -21.30
N ASP A 210 -11.06 -29.98 -20.75
CA ASP A 210 -11.63 -28.83 -20.05
C ASP A 210 -12.48 -27.87 -20.93
N ASP A 211 -12.66 -28.18 -22.23
CA ASP A 211 -13.24 -27.23 -23.19
C ASP A 211 -14.44 -27.74 -23.99
N ASN A 212 -14.87 -29.01 -23.82
CA ASN A 212 -16.02 -29.55 -24.57
C ASN A 212 -17.12 -30.01 -23.61
N ALA A 213 -18.21 -29.26 -23.58
CA ALA A 213 -19.44 -29.59 -22.86
C ALA A 213 -20.55 -29.86 -23.88
N LEU A 214 -21.30 -30.95 -23.69
CA LEU A 214 -22.47 -31.27 -24.50
C LEU A 214 -23.72 -30.70 -23.82
N LEU A 215 -24.49 -29.89 -24.54
CA LEU A 215 -25.80 -29.46 -24.05
C LEU A 215 -26.84 -30.47 -24.51
N THR A 216 -27.56 -31.05 -23.56
CA THR A 216 -28.64 -32.01 -23.82
C THR A 216 -29.98 -31.39 -23.44
N LEU A 217 -30.96 -31.48 -24.34
CA LEU A 217 -32.33 -31.07 -24.12
C LEU A 217 -33.26 -32.28 -24.31
N VAL A 218 -34.13 -32.51 -23.32
CA VAL A 218 -35.04 -33.65 -23.32
C VAL A 218 -36.46 -33.17 -23.05
N GLU A 219 -37.39 -33.51 -23.94
CA GLU A 219 -38.82 -33.27 -23.72
C GLU A 219 -39.46 -34.50 -23.05
N ARG A 220 -40.14 -34.29 -21.92
CA ARG A 220 -40.53 -35.39 -21.01
C ARG A 220 -41.63 -36.31 -21.52
N LYS A 221 -42.58 -35.79 -22.29
CA LYS A 221 -43.73 -36.56 -22.81
C LYS A 221 -43.37 -37.38 -24.05
N THR A 222 -42.80 -36.72 -25.04
CA THR A 222 -42.40 -37.30 -26.33
C THR A 222 -41.09 -38.06 -26.25
N ARG A 223 -40.25 -37.78 -25.25
CA ARG A 223 -38.88 -38.29 -25.14
C ARG A 223 -38.05 -37.97 -26.38
N ASN A 224 -38.29 -36.81 -26.99
CA ASN A 224 -37.43 -36.29 -28.03
C ASN A 224 -36.15 -35.73 -27.40
N TYR A 225 -35.00 -36.10 -27.97
CA TYR A 225 -33.66 -35.73 -27.50
C TYR A 225 -32.98 -34.83 -28.52
N TYR A 226 -32.44 -33.70 -28.06
CA TYR A 226 -31.58 -32.84 -28.84
C TYR A 226 -30.25 -32.68 -28.10
N ALA A 227 -29.14 -32.84 -28.82
CA ALA A 227 -27.80 -32.65 -28.29
C ALA A 227 -27.04 -31.68 -29.19
N VAL A 228 -26.40 -30.69 -28.59
CA VAL A 228 -25.60 -29.64 -29.27
C VAL A 228 -24.22 -29.57 -28.64
#